data_AF-A0A9E6F476-F1
#
_entry.id   AF-A0A9E6F476-F1
#
_cell.length_a   1.000
_cell.length_b   1.000
_cell.length_c   1.000
_cell.angle_alpha   90.00
_cell.angle_beta   90.00
_cell.angle_gamma   90.00
#
_symmetry.space_group_name_H-M   'P 1'
#
loop_
_entity.id
_entity.type
_entity.pdbx_description
1 polymer ?
#
loop_
_entity_poly.entity_id
_entity_poly.type
_entity_poly.pdbx_seq_one_letter_code
_entity_poly.pdbx_strand_id
1 'polypeptide(L)'
;MIYKVITKQEFRKFVESLIAANHTIGPVKVGQAGPDKPIYKYEQVHSFDEMDLNYTITHSSIKNFFLPFREKLSEYTFSDGDWEQHIEYRVQPRAIVGLRPCDINALNILDRIFYHGIFPSPYYIARRRNTFIIGLDHEPLPDCFCSSMNHHMVTKGFDIFCSDIGDRYYILINSANAFNFLKGFELVEPTRADNKLYIERRKLIKKSFQTRVEMSGLTSFLDIEFKSPIWKNWGDKCLNCGTCAMVCPT
;
A
#
# COMPACT_ATOMS: atom_id res chain seq x y z
N MET A 1 0.50 -19.94 0.41
CA MET A 1 0.67 -19.14 -0.82
C MET A 1 0.24 -19.99 -2.00
N ILE A 2 -0.77 -19.55 -2.74
CA ILE A 2 -1.33 -20.28 -3.89
C ILE A 2 -1.21 -19.36 -5.10
N TYR A 3 -0.70 -19.87 -6.22
CA TYR A 3 -0.66 -19.13 -7.47
C TYR A 3 -1.83 -19.52 -8.36
N LYS A 4 -2.45 -18.52 -8.97
CA LYS A 4 -3.56 -18.68 -9.91
C LYS A 4 -3.42 -17.66 -11.04
N VAL A 5 -4.22 -17.86 -12.06
CA VAL A 5 -4.40 -16.89 -13.15
C VAL A 5 -5.87 -16.51 -13.23
N ILE A 6 -6.12 -15.22 -13.41
CA ILE A 6 -7.46 -14.63 -13.53
C ILE A 6 -7.51 -13.67 -14.72
N THR A 7 -8.55 -13.74 -15.54
CA THR A 7 -8.71 -12.82 -16.68
C THR A 7 -8.98 -11.39 -16.18
N LYS A 8 -8.67 -10.37 -16.99
CA LYS A 8 -8.98 -8.97 -16.62
C LYS A 8 -10.48 -8.75 -16.39
N GLN A 9 -11.33 -9.41 -17.17
CA GLN A 9 -12.79 -9.34 -17.01
C GLN A 9 -13.24 -9.98 -15.69
N GLU A 10 -12.70 -11.14 -15.33
CA GLU A 10 -13.07 -11.81 -14.08
C GLU A 10 -12.52 -11.08 -12.87
N PHE A 11 -11.30 -10.53 -12.96
CA PHE A 11 -10.74 -9.65 -11.94
C PHE A 11 -11.60 -8.41 -11.71
N ARG A 12 -12.14 -7.81 -12.77
CA ARG A 12 -13.11 -6.71 -12.66
C ARG A 12 -14.35 -7.14 -11.88
N LYS A 13 -15.00 -8.26 -12.23
CA LYS A 13 -16.15 -8.77 -11.47
C LYS A 13 -15.81 -9.01 -9.99
N PHE A 14 -14.62 -9.55 -9.74
CA PHE A 14 -14.12 -9.76 -8.38
C PHE A 14 -14.03 -8.47 -7.58
N VAL A 15 -13.40 -7.44 -8.15
CA VAL A 15 -13.28 -6.15 -7.47
C VAL A 15 -14.64 -5.44 -7.33
N GLU A 16 -15.53 -5.52 -8.32
CA GLU A 16 -16.91 -5.00 -8.20
C GLU A 16 -17.66 -5.66 -7.03
N SER A 17 -17.46 -6.97 -6.81
CA SER A 17 -18.07 -7.63 -5.65
C SER A 17 -17.48 -7.16 -4.31
N LEU A 18 -16.19 -6.80 -4.26
CA LEU A 18 -15.58 -6.17 -3.08
C LEU A 18 -16.17 -4.78 -2.82
N ILE A 19 -16.33 -3.98 -3.88
CA ILE A 19 -16.93 -2.63 -3.83
C ILE A 19 -18.36 -2.70 -3.29
N ALA A 20 -19.16 -3.66 -3.78
CA ALA A 20 -20.54 -3.83 -3.33
C ALA A 20 -20.66 -4.24 -1.85
N ALA A 21 -19.69 -5.00 -1.34
CA ALA A 21 -19.74 -5.57 0.01
C ALA A 21 -18.97 -4.74 1.07
N ASN A 22 -18.03 -3.88 0.66
CA ASN A 22 -17.10 -3.22 1.58
C ASN A 22 -16.84 -1.78 1.19
N HIS A 23 -16.40 -0.99 2.16
CA HIS A 23 -15.73 0.27 1.87
C HIS A 23 -14.43 -0.03 1.10
N THR A 24 -14.42 0.23 -0.21
CA THR A 24 -13.30 -0.09 -1.08
C THR A 24 -12.58 1.17 -1.52
N ILE A 25 -11.25 1.14 -1.42
CA ILE A 25 -10.34 2.23 -1.73
C ILE A 25 -9.49 1.83 -2.93
N GLY A 26 -9.33 2.73 -3.88
CA GLY A 26 -8.49 2.52 -5.06
C GLY A 26 -7.82 3.81 -5.53
N PRO A 27 -6.84 3.71 -6.44
CA PRO A 27 -6.19 4.87 -7.02
C PRO A 27 -7.14 5.60 -7.98
N VAL A 28 -7.44 6.86 -7.71
CA VAL A 28 -8.33 7.71 -8.50
C VAL A 28 -7.58 8.94 -8.99
N LYS A 29 -7.77 9.32 -10.26
CA LYS A 29 -7.28 10.60 -10.80
C LYS A 29 -8.16 11.72 -10.26
N VAL A 30 -7.63 12.52 -9.34
CA VAL A 30 -8.37 13.60 -8.66
C VAL A 30 -8.10 14.98 -9.25
N GLY A 31 -7.13 15.10 -10.15
CA GLY A 31 -6.78 16.38 -10.76
C GLY A 31 -5.57 16.29 -11.66
N GLN A 32 -5.01 17.46 -11.97
CA GLN A 32 -3.86 17.61 -12.85
C GLN A 32 -3.02 18.82 -12.42
N ALA A 33 -1.73 18.60 -12.15
CA ALA A 33 -0.80 19.65 -11.70
C ALA A 33 -0.20 20.47 -12.85
N GLY A 34 -0.39 20.02 -14.10
CA GLY A 34 0.11 20.62 -15.33
C GLY A 34 -0.09 19.69 -16.52
N PRO A 35 0.33 20.08 -17.74
CA PRO A 35 0.30 19.20 -18.90
C PRO A 35 0.99 17.86 -18.58
N ASP A 36 0.28 16.76 -18.81
CA ASP A 36 0.75 15.39 -18.59
C ASP A 36 1.19 15.02 -17.15
N LYS A 37 0.72 15.78 -16.15
CA LYS A 37 0.96 15.49 -14.72
C LYS A 37 -0.35 15.24 -13.97
N PRO A 38 -1.00 14.08 -14.17
CA PRO A 38 -2.17 13.69 -13.40
C PRO A 38 -1.82 13.59 -11.90
N ILE A 39 -2.75 14.01 -11.06
CA ILE A 39 -2.67 13.84 -9.60
C ILE A 39 -3.56 12.67 -9.24
N TYR A 40 -2.96 11.65 -8.61
CA TYR A 40 -3.70 10.51 -8.09
C TYR A 40 -3.78 10.54 -6.57
N LYS A 41 -4.88 10.01 -6.03
CA LYS A 41 -5.04 9.73 -4.61
C LYS A 41 -5.70 8.37 -4.44
N TYR A 42 -5.42 7.72 -3.33
CA TYR A 42 -6.27 6.62 -2.88
C TYR A 42 -7.54 7.21 -2.30
N GLU A 43 -8.68 6.92 -2.91
CA GLU A 43 -10.00 7.41 -2.51
C GLU A 43 -10.98 6.25 -2.45
N GLN A 44 -12.12 6.46 -1.76
CA GLN A 44 -13.24 5.53 -1.84
C GLN A 44 -13.75 5.48 -3.28
N VAL A 45 -14.03 4.27 -3.77
CA VAL A 45 -14.60 4.05 -5.10
C VAL A 45 -15.94 3.33 -5.00
N HIS A 46 -16.83 3.64 -5.94
CA HIS A 46 -18.18 3.05 -6.03
C HIS A 46 -18.38 2.17 -7.26
N SER A 47 -17.40 2.13 -8.16
CA SER A 47 -17.35 1.26 -9.33
C SER A 47 -15.90 0.97 -9.72
N PHE A 48 -15.68 -0.10 -10.49
CA PHE A 48 -14.33 -0.42 -10.96
C PHE A 48 -13.74 0.67 -11.87
N ASP A 49 -14.59 1.33 -12.66
CA ASP A 49 -14.17 2.33 -13.66
C ASP A 49 -13.68 3.65 -13.04
N GLU A 50 -13.98 3.90 -11.76
CA GLU A 50 -13.43 5.06 -11.04
C GLU A 50 -11.93 4.91 -10.74
N MET A 51 -11.42 3.68 -10.71
CA MET A 51 -10.01 3.41 -10.45
C MET A 51 -9.18 3.48 -11.73
N ASP A 52 -8.02 4.09 -11.62
CA ASP A 52 -6.95 4.00 -12.61
C ASP A 52 -5.83 3.10 -12.08
N LEU A 53 -5.84 1.82 -12.45
CA LEU A 53 -4.81 0.86 -12.03
C LEU A 53 -3.44 1.10 -12.70
N ASN A 54 -3.38 1.95 -13.73
CA ASN A 54 -2.17 2.38 -14.41
C ASN A 54 -1.59 3.69 -13.85
N TYR A 55 -2.13 4.19 -12.73
CA TYR A 55 -1.62 5.38 -12.06
C TYR A 55 -0.11 5.33 -11.79
N THR A 56 0.52 6.50 -11.75
CA THR A 56 1.96 6.64 -11.52
C THR A 56 2.29 6.64 -10.03
N ILE A 57 2.11 7.78 -9.36
CA ILE A 57 2.27 7.94 -7.91
C ILE A 57 1.01 8.57 -7.35
N THR A 58 0.69 8.24 -6.10
CA THR A 58 -0.30 8.99 -5.34
C THR A 58 0.34 10.17 -4.63
N HIS A 59 -0.40 11.28 -4.52
CA HIS A 59 0.04 12.46 -3.79
C HIS A 59 0.20 12.19 -2.28
N SER A 60 -0.56 11.24 -1.74
CA SER A 60 -0.52 10.89 -0.33
C SER A 60 -0.34 9.39 -0.15
N SER A 61 0.42 9.02 0.88
CA SER A 61 0.66 7.64 1.25
C SER A 61 -0.61 6.95 1.74
N ILE A 62 -0.70 5.63 1.51
CA ILE A 62 -1.74 4.78 2.08
C ILE A 62 -1.69 4.74 3.63
N LYS A 63 -0.58 5.17 4.25
CA LYS A 63 -0.43 5.31 5.71
C LYS A 63 -1.61 6.03 6.36
N ASN A 64 -2.20 7.04 5.71
CA ASN A 64 -3.33 7.82 6.23
C ASN A 64 -4.58 6.98 6.54
N PHE A 65 -4.74 5.81 5.90
CA PHE A 65 -5.85 4.91 6.17
C PHE A 65 -5.65 4.07 7.44
N PHE A 66 -4.42 3.96 7.93
CA PHE A 66 -4.03 3.19 9.11
C PHE A 66 -3.67 4.09 10.30
N LEU A 67 -3.14 5.29 10.02
CA LEU A 67 -2.79 6.34 10.98
C LEU A 67 -3.49 7.65 10.55
N PRO A 68 -4.78 7.82 10.89
CA PRO A 68 -5.52 9.00 10.49
C PRO A 68 -5.03 10.24 11.23
N PHE A 69 -5.22 11.42 10.61
CA PHE A 69 -4.85 12.71 11.21
C PHE A 69 -5.54 12.98 12.56
N ARG A 70 -6.76 12.45 12.74
CA ARG A 70 -7.51 12.52 13.99
C ARG A 70 -8.04 11.15 14.35
N GLU A 71 -7.81 10.75 15.60
CA GLU A 71 -8.18 9.46 16.17
C GLU A 71 -8.89 9.72 17.50
N LYS A 72 -10.10 9.17 17.66
CA LYS A 72 -10.83 9.20 18.94
C LYS A 72 -10.30 8.05 19.80
N LEU A 73 -9.61 8.38 20.88
CA LEU A 73 -8.98 7.40 21.78
C LEU A 73 -9.89 6.96 22.93
N SER A 74 -10.82 7.81 23.35
CA SER A 74 -11.84 7.50 24.35
C SER A 74 -12.93 8.57 24.30
N GLU A 75 -14.12 8.17 24.71
CA GLU A 75 -15.22 9.06 25.04
C GLU A 75 -15.56 8.90 26.50
N TYR A 76 -15.98 9.98 27.14
CA TYR A 76 -16.48 9.95 28.51
C TYR A 76 -17.89 10.54 28.52
N THR A 77 -18.84 9.76 29.01
CA THR A 77 -20.22 10.19 29.22
C THR A 77 -20.39 10.45 30.72
N PHE A 78 -20.91 11.63 31.09
CA PHE A 78 -21.10 12.02 32.48
C PHE A 78 -22.59 12.01 32.83
N SER A 79 -22.98 11.35 33.92
CA SER A 79 -24.36 11.29 34.40
C SER A 79 -24.42 11.11 35.92
N ASP A 80 -25.30 11.86 36.59
CA ASP A 80 -25.59 11.74 38.03
C ASP A 80 -24.36 11.69 38.96
N GLY A 81 -23.32 12.47 38.65
CA GLY A 81 -22.10 12.54 39.46
C GLY A 81 -21.11 11.39 39.20
N ASP A 82 -21.38 10.54 38.21
CA ASP A 82 -20.50 9.47 37.74
C ASP A 82 -20.09 9.66 36.26
N TRP A 83 -19.19 8.82 35.78
CA TRP A 83 -18.73 8.80 34.40
C TRP A 83 -18.58 7.37 33.84
N GLU A 84 -18.92 7.22 32.56
CA GLU A 84 -18.65 6.01 31.79
C GLU A 84 -17.62 6.31 30.69
N GLN A 85 -16.59 5.48 30.59
CA GLN A 85 -15.62 5.55 29.50
C GLN A 85 -15.97 4.55 28.40
N HIS A 86 -16.09 5.05 27.17
CA HIS A 86 -16.26 4.23 25.98
C HIS A 86 -14.99 4.27 25.13
N ILE A 87 -14.41 3.09 24.89
CA ILE A 87 -13.27 2.90 23.98
C ILE A 87 -13.74 2.02 22.83
N GLU A 88 -13.68 2.55 21.62
CA GLU A 88 -14.04 1.84 20.40
C GLU A 88 -12.85 1.79 19.45
N TYR A 89 -12.51 0.59 18.98
CA TYR A 89 -11.52 0.41 17.93
C TYR A 89 -12.24 0.38 16.58
N ARG A 90 -11.80 1.20 15.63
CA ARG A 90 -12.45 1.28 14.31
C ARG A 90 -12.23 -0.04 13.54
N VAL A 91 -13.30 -0.84 13.42
CA VAL A 91 -13.27 -2.19 12.83
C VAL A 91 -13.99 -2.31 11.49
N GLN A 92 -14.45 -1.22 10.88
CA GLN A 92 -15.15 -1.29 9.59
C GLN A 92 -14.27 -2.01 8.55
N PRO A 93 -14.70 -3.19 8.05
CA PRO A 93 -13.96 -3.91 7.02
C PRO A 93 -13.83 -3.04 5.78
N ARG A 94 -12.62 -3.03 5.22
CA ARG A 94 -12.34 -2.29 3.99
C ARG A 94 -11.49 -3.11 3.05
N ALA A 95 -11.57 -2.82 1.77
CA ALA A 95 -10.63 -3.32 0.77
C ALA A 95 -9.80 -2.17 0.21
N ILE A 96 -8.52 -2.42 -0.06
CA ILE A 96 -7.64 -1.46 -0.75
C ILE A 96 -7.07 -2.17 -1.98
N VAL A 97 -7.30 -1.59 -3.15
CA VAL A 97 -6.97 -2.18 -4.45
C VAL A 97 -5.88 -1.37 -5.15
N GLY A 98 -4.96 -2.07 -5.81
CA GLY A 98 -3.96 -1.45 -6.67
C GLY A 98 -2.73 -0.92 -5.93
N LEU A 99 -2.45 -1.39 -4.70
CA LEU A 99 -1.24 -0.96 -3.98
C LEU A 99 0.04 -1.41 -4.70
N ARG A 100 1.03 -0.52 -4.82
CA ARG A 100 2.35 -0.89 -5.34
C ARG A 100 3.13 -1.72 -4.31
N PRO A 101 4.12 -2.54 -4.73
CA PRO A 101 4.99 -3.27 -3.80
C PRO A 101 5.60 -2.41 -2.70
N CYS A 102 6.02 -1.18 -3.04
CA CYS A 102 6.61 -0.25 -2.10
C CYS A 102 5.60 0.26 -1.06
N ASP A 103 4.33 0.47 -1.41
CA ASP A 103 3.26 0.83 -0.46
C ASP A 103 3.05 -0.29 0.56
N ILE A 104 2.99 -1.54 0.11
CA ILE A 104 2.77 -2.69 1.00
C ILE A 104 4.00 -2.92 1.89
N ASN A 105 5.21 -2.75 1.36
CA ASN A 105 6.43 -2.80 2.16
C ASN A 105 6.49 -1.68 3.20
N ALA A 106 5.99 -0.49 2.88
CA ALA A 106 5.88 0.59 3.86
C ALA A 106 4.95 0.21 5.02
N LEU A 107 3.79 -0.39 4.73
CA LEU A 107 2.92 -0.96 5.76
C LEU A 107 3.62 -2.05 6.59
N ASN A 108 4.38 -2.94 5.95
CA ASN A 108 5.16 -3.96 6.66
C ASN A 108 6.22 -3.35 7.61
N ILE A 109 6.77 -2.17 7.28
CA ILE A 109 7.68 -1.44 8.16
C ILE A 109 6.91 -0.83 9.34
N LEU A 110 5.76 -0.20 9.08
CA LEU A 110 4.87 0.31 10.13
C LEU A 110 4.41 -0.80 11.08
N ASP A 111 4.14 -2.00 10.57
CA ASP A 111 3.77 -3.17 11.37
C ASP A 111 4.86 -3.52 12.41
N ARG A 112 6.15 -3.27 12.12
CA ARG A 112 7.22 -3.51 13.11
C ARG A 112 7.12 -2.60 14.34
N ILE A 113 6.54 -1.41 14.17
CA ILE A 113 6.44 -0.39 15.22
C ILE A 113 5.08 -0.47 15.90
N PHE A 114 4.00 -0.38 15.11
CA PHE A 114 2.64 -0.24 15.62
C PHE A 114 1.93 -1.56 15.89
N TYR A 115 2.41 -2.67 15.31
CA TYR A 115 1.81 -4.00 15.52
C TYR A 115 2.69 -4.87 16.41
N HIS A 116 3.99 -4.93 16.15
CA HIS A 116 4.95 -5.82 16.82
C HIS A 116 5.92 -5.09 17.75
N GLY A 117 5.78 -3.77 17.91
CA GLY A 117 6.64 -2.98 18.79
C GLY A 117 6.36 -3.24 20.27
N ILE A 118 7.16 -2.58 21.12
CA ILE A 118 7.06 -2.69 22.58
C ILE A 118 5.68 -2.24 23.08
N PHE A 119 5.13 -1.19 22.45
CA PHE A 119 3.82 -0.63 22.75
C PHE A 119 2.92 -0.68 21.50
N PRO A 120 2.31 -1.85 21.21
CA PRO A 120 1.47 -1.99 20.04
C PRO A 120 0.24 -1.06 20.13
N SER A 121 -0.12 -0.44 19.02
CA SER A 121 -1.32 0.42 18.93
C SER A 121 -2.55 -0.43 18.62
N PRO A 122 -3.53 -0.54 19.54
CA PRO A 122 -4.73 -1.34 19.29
C PRO A 122 -5.56 -0.77 18.11
N TYR A 123 -5.54 0.55 17.92
CA TYR A 123 -6.20 1.24 16.81
C TYR A 123 -5.59 0.88 15.45
N TYR A 124 -4.27 0.92 15.35
CA TYR A 124 -3.56 0.52 14.13
C TYR A 124 -3.82 -0.96 13.83
N ILE A 125 -3.68 -1.83 14.84
CA ILE A 125 -3.90 -3.27 14.71
C ILE A 125 -5.32 -3.56 14.22
N ALA A 126 -6.34 -2.92 14.81
CA ALA A 126 -7.72 -3.09 14.41
C ALA A 126 -7.93 -2.75 12.93
N ARG A 127 -7.40 -1.60 12.46
CA ARG A 127 -7.47 -1.24 11.03
C ARG A 127 -6.71 -2.21 10.15
N ARG A 128 -5.48 -2.56 10.55
CA ARG A 128 -4.58 -3.42 9.79
C ARG A 128 -5.17 -4.81 9.57
N ARG A 129 -5.85 -5.37 10.58
CA ARG A 129 -6.55 -6.67 10.51
C ARG A 129 -7.85 -6.61 9.71
N ASN A 130 -8.57 -5.50 9.75
CA ASN A 130 -9.83 -5.30 9.03
C ASN A 130 -9.64 -4.66 7.64
N THR A 131 -8.46 -4.81 7.04
CA THR A 131 -8.17 -4.29 5.71
C THR A 131 -7.70 -5.41 4.79
N PHE A 132 -8.48 -5.68 3.75
CA PHE A 132 -8.14 -6.59 2.67
C PHE A 132 -7.30 -5.86 1.62
N ILE A 133 -6.10 -6.36 1.31
CA ILE A 133 -5.14 -5.67 0.44
C ILE A 133 -4.90 -6.44 -0.85
N ILE A 134 -5.18 -5.77 -1.98
CA ILE A 134 -4.84 -6.24 -3.32
C ILE A 134 -3.71 -5.37 -3.86
N GLY A 135 -2.54 -5.97 -4.00
CA GLY A 135 -1.39 -5.34 -4.65
C GLY A 135 -1.38 -5.53 -6.16
N LEU A 136 -0.76 -4.60 -6.87
CA LEU A 136 -0.55 -4.65 -8.31
C LEU A 136 0.85 -4.16 -8.68
N ASP A 137 1.61 -4.99 -9.38
CA ASP A 137 2.90 -4.60 -9.95
C ASP A 137 2.77 -3.47 -10.96
N HIS A 138 3.83 -2.67 -11.07
CA HIS A 138 3.98 -1.63 -12.08
C HIS A 138 5.41 -1.62 -12.65
N GLU A 139 5.59 -0.91 -13.75
CA GLU A 139 6.93 -0.47 -14.13
C GLU A 139 7.32 0.77 -13.31
N PRO A 140 8.58 0.85 -12.85
CA PRO A 140 9.06 1.99 -12.09
C PRO A 140 9.12 3.26 -12.96
N LEU A 141 8.88 4.40 -12.31
CA LEU A 141 9.16 5.72 -12.89
C LEU A 141 10.68 5.99 -12.90
N PRO A 142 11.17 6.97 -13.68
CA PRO A 142 12.60 7.26 -13.80
C PRO A 142 13.31 7.48 -12.45
N ASP A 143 12.64 8.14 -11.51
CA ASP A 143 13.13 8.51 -10.17
C ASP A 143 12.87 7.44 -9.09
N CYS A 144 12.22 6.33 -9.42
CA CYS A 144 11.98 5.26 -8.47
C CYS A 144 13.28 4.54 -8.09
N PHE A 145 13.53 4.42 -6.78
CA PHE A 145 14.69 3.72 -6.21
C PHE A 145 14.31 2.61 -5.22
N CYS A 146 13.04 2.18 -5.20
CA CYS A 146 12.58 1.11 -4.30
C CYS A 146 13.30 -0.22 -4.53
N SER A 147 13.94 -0.42 -5.69
CA SER A 147 14.82 -1.56 -5.94
C SER A 147 16.10 -1.53 -5.11
N SER A 148 16.76 -0.37 -4.98
CA SER A 148 17.91 -0.17 -4.09
C SER A 148 17.57 -0.47 -2.63
N MET A 149 16.32 -0.26 -2.23
CA MET A 149 15.82 -0.55 -0.88
C MET A 149 15.33 -2.00 -0.71
N ASN A 150 15.43 -2.85 -1.73
CA ASN A 150 14.82 -4.18 -1.75
C ASN A 150 13.29 -4.20 -1.53
N HIS A 151 12.59 -3.11 -1.88
CA HIS A 151 11.14 -2.95 -1.69
C HIS A 151 10.33 -2.97 -3.01
N HIS A 152 10.98 -3.32 -4.13
CA HIS A 152 10.35 -3.51 -5.44
C HIS A 152 9.61 -4.86 -5.60
N MET A 153 9.69 -5.73 -4.58
CA MET A 153 8.94 -6.98 -4.48
C MET A 153 8.28 -7.04 -3.11
N VAL A 154 7.19 -7.79 -3.00
CA VAL A 154 6.54 -8.03 -1.71
C VAL A 154 6.19 -9.51 -1.58
N THR A 155 6.40 -10.07 -0.38
CA THR A 155 6.14 -11.48 -0.07
C THR A 155 5.10 -11.68 1.03
N LYS A 156 4.73 -10.60 1.73
CA LYS A 156 3.78 -10.60 2.84
C LYS A 156 3.09 -9.25 2.99
N GLY A 157 2.04 -9.21 3.80
CA GLY A 157 1.32 -7.98 4.12
C GLY A 157 0.19 -7.65 3.15
N PHE A 158 -0.17 -8.58 2.28
CA PHE A 158 -1.28 -8.49 1.34
C PHE A 158 -2.10 -9.78 1.34
N ASP A 159 -3.32 -9.69 0.82
CA ASP A 159 -4.24 -10.81 0.63
C ASP A 159 -4.10 -11.41 -0.78
N ILE A 160 -4.02 -10.55 -1.79
CA ILE A 160 -3.76 -10.92 -3.19
C ILE A 160 -2.69 -9.97 -3.75
N PHE A 161 -1.75 -10.51 -4.52
CA PHE A 161 -0.80 -9.70 -5.27
C PHE A 161 -0.86 -10.07 -6.75
N CYS A 162 -1.06 -9.07 -7.61
CA CYS A 162 -1.29 -9.24 -9.04
C CYS A 162 -0.08 -8.77 -9.85
N SER A 163 0.35 -9.59 -10.81
CA SER A 163 1.29 -9.19 -11.86
C SER A 163 0.57 -9.21 -13.20
N ASP A 164 0.52 -8.06 -13.88
CA ASP A 164 -0.05 -7.95 -15.22
C ASP A 164 0.84 -8.69 -16.23
N ILE A 165 0.29 -9.72 -16.87
CA ILE A 165 0.96 -10.53 -17.90
C ILE A 165 0.31 -10.35 -19.29
N GLY A 166 -0.42 -9.26 -19.51
CA GLY A 166 -1.09 -8.93 -20.78
C GLY A 166 -2.61 -9.03 -20.65
N ASP A 167 -3.21 -10.11 -21.15
CA ASP A 167 -4.68 -10.27 -21.16
C ASP A 167 -5.27 -10.66 -19.80
N ARG A 168 -4.40 -10.99 -18.84
CA ARG A 168 -4.76 -11.59 -17.56
C ARG A 168 -3.77 -11.22 -16.46
N TYR A 169 -4.15 -11.44 -15.22
CA TYR A 169 -3.28 -11.29 -14.06
C TYR A 169 -2.77 -12.65 -13.59
N TYR A 170 -1.46 -12.71 -13.36
CA TYR A 170 -0.84 -13.78 -12.57
C TYR A 170 -0.93 -13.37 -11.10
N ILE A 171 -1.70 -14.11 -10.30
CA ILE A 171 -2.00 -13.71 -8.91
C ILE A 171 -1.38 -14.66 -7.89
N LEU A 172 -0.88 -14.06 -6.81
CA LEU A 172 -0.44 -14.74 -5.60
C LEU A 172 -1.47 -14.51 -4.50
N ILE A 173 -2.13 -15.59 -4.07
CA ILE A 173 -3.09 -15.60 -2.96
C ILE A 173 -2.34 -15.91 -1.67
N ASN A 174 -2.44 -15.00 -0.71
CA ASN A 174 -1.65 -15.03 0.52
C ASN A 174 -2.49 -14.96 1.81
N SER A 175 -3.82 -14.95 1.72
CA SER A 175 -4.70 -15.07 2.89
C SER A 175 -5.83 -16.09 2.69
N ALA A 176 -6.30 -16.66 3.81
CA ALA A 176 -7.45 -17.57 3.81
C ALA A 176 -8.74 -16.86 3.39
N ASN A 177 -8.90 -15.59 3.76
CA ASN A 177 -10.02 -14.75 3.34
C ASN A 177 -10.02 -14.57 1.83
N ALA A 178 -8.86 -14.26 1.22
CA ALA A 178 -8.75 -14.16 -0.23
C ALA A 178 -9.09 -15.48 -0.92
N PHE A 179 -8.52 -16.59 -0.41
CA PHE A 179 -8.80 -17.90 -0.98
C PHE A 179 -10.30 -18.25 -0.94
N ASN A 180 -10.98 -17.98 0.17
CA ASN A 180 -12.41 -18.23 0.30
C ASN A 180 -13.25 -17.31 -0.58
N PHE A 181 -12.92 -16.01 -0.63
CA PHE A 181 -13.66 -15.03 -1.41
C PHE A 181 -13.51 -15.29 -2.92
N LEU A 182 -12.33 -15.75 -3.36
CA LEU A 182 -12.05 -16.10 -4.76
C LEU A 182 -12.75 -17.38 -5.23
N LYS A 183 -13.32 -18.23 -4.36
CA LYS A 183 -14.03 -19.47 -4.79
C LYS A 183 -15.24 -19.20 -5.69
N GLY A 184 -15.83 -18.00 -5.60
CA GLY A 184 -16.97 -17.60 -6.43
C GLY A 184 -16.58 -17.11 -7.83
N PHE A 185 -15.29 -17.13 -8.18
CA PHE A 185 -14.77 -16.55 -9.43
C PHE A 185 -14.02 -17.58 -10.27
N GLU A 186 -13.93 -17.33 -11.57
CA GLU A 186 -13.22 -18.21 -12.50
C GLU A 186 -11.70 -18.02 -12.44
N LEU A 187 -11.03 -18.92 -11.72
CA LEU A 187 -9.57 -18.97 -11.63
C LEU A 187 -9.02 -20.26 -12.23
N VAL A 188 -7.92 -20.16 -12.97
CA VAL A 188 -7.24 -21.32 -13.55
C VAL A 188 -5.86 -21.52 -12.94
N GLU A 189 -5.37 -22.75 -13.00
CA GLU A 189 -3.97 -23.05 -12.68
C GLU A 189 -3.05 -22.37 -13.71
N PRO A 190 -1.92 -21.77 -13.29
CA PRO A 190 -0.99 -21.17 -14.23
C PRO A 190 -0.40 -22.20 -15.20
N THR A 191 -0.49 -21.92 -16.49
CA THR A 191 0.14 -22.74 -17.52
C THR A 191 1.65 -22.44 -17.62
N ARG A 192 2.39 -23.28 -18.37
CA ARG A 192 3.80 -23.00 -18.68
C ARG A 192 3.98 -21.67 -19.43
N ALA A 193 3.01 -21.28 -20.26
CA ALA A 193 3.04 -20.00 -20.95
C ALA A 193 2.84 -18.83 -19.98
N ASP A 194 1.89 -18.92 -19.06
CA ASP A 194 1.65 -17.90 -18.02
C ASP A 194 2.89 -17.73 -17.13
N ASN A 195 3.54 -18.84 -16.74
CA ASN A 195 4.78 -18.82 -15.96
C ASN A 195 5.92 -18.09 -16.69
N LYS A 196 6.04 -18.32 -18.01
CA LYS A 196 7.03 -17.63 -18.84
C LYS A 196 6.75 -16.12 -18.89
N LEU A 197 5.50 -15.72 -19.12
CA LEU A 197 5.10 -14.31 -19.14
C LEU A 197 5.33 -13.63 -17.79
N TYR A 198 5.01 -14.31 -16.68
CA TYR A 198 5.29 -13.81 -15.34
C TYR A 198 6.79 -13.57 -15.11
N ILE A 199 7.65 -14.53 -15.48
CA ILE A 199 9.11 -14.38 -15.37
C ILE A 199 9.61 -13.22 -16.25
N GLU A 200 9.11 -13.08 -17.46
CA GLU A 200 9.43 -11.98 -18.37
C GLU A 200 9.00 -10.63 -17.78
N ARG A 201 7.80 -10.55 -17.20
CA ARG A 201 7.30 -9.36 -16.50
C ARG A 201 8.20 -8.97 -15.33
N ARG A 202 8.61 -9.93 -14.50
CA ARG A 202 9.55 -9.67 -13.38
C ARG A 202 10.92 -9.19 -13.87
N LYS A 203 11.43 -9.76 -14.97
CA LYS A 203 12.69 -9.33 -15.59
C LYS A 203 12.59 -7.91 -16.17
N LEU A 204 11.46 -7.58 -16.81
CA LEU A 204 11.20 -6.25 -17.34
C LEU A 204 11.21 -5.20 -16.22
N ILE A 205 10.38 -5.38 -15.18
CA ILE A 205 10.31 -4.47 -14.04
C ILE A 205 11.70 -4.24 -13.42
N LYS A 206 12.48 -5.32 -13.21
CA LYS A 206 13.83 -5.22 -12.64
C LYS A 206 14.79 -4.40 -13.52
N LYS A 207 14.66 -4.49 -14.84
CA LYS A 207 15.50 -3.75 -15.80
C LYS A 207 15.05 -2.30 -16.01
N SER A 208 13.78 -1.99 -15.78
CA SER A 208 13.22 -0.66 -16.00
C SER A 208 13.63 0.38 -14.94
N PHE A 209 14.25 -0.02 -13.82
CA PHE A 209 14.79 0.91 -12.82
C PHE A 209 15.98 1.70 -13.38
N GLN A 210 15.83 3.03 -13.44
CA GLN A 210 16.87 3.95 -13.92
C GLN A 210 17.68 4.58 -12.78
N THR A 211 17.03 4.84 -11.64
CA THR A 211 17.69 5.41 -10.46
C THR A 211 18.23 4.32 -9.55
N ARG A 212 19.47 4.50 -9.09
CA ARG A 212 20.11 3.65 -8.08
C ARG A 212 20.69 4.51 -6.97
N VAL A 213 20.35 4.14 -5.74
CA VAL A 213 20.93 4.70 -4.52
C VAL A 213 21.80 3.64 -3.87
N GLU A 214 23.01 4.03 -3.44
CA GLU A 214 23.90 3.16 -2.68
C GLU A 214 23.46 3.15 -1.21
N MET A 215 23.10 1.97 -0.72
CA MET A 215 22.59 1.80 0.63
C MET A 215 23.61 1.11 1.56
N SER A 216 24.69 0.56 1.00
CA SER A 216 25.74 -0.08 1.79
C SER A 216 26.43 0.94 2.69
N GLY A 217 26.55 0.61 3.97
CA GLY A 217 27.20 1.47 4.96
C GLY A 217 26.48 2.78 5.27
N LEU A 218 25.27 3.02 4.76
CA LEU A 218 24.57 4.31 4.92
C LEU A 218 24.45 4.72 6.40
N THR A 219 24.10 3.79 7.29
CA THR A 219 24.01 4.07 8.73
C THR A 219 25.36 4.55 9.29
N SER A 220 26.45 3.87 8.95
CA SER A 220 27.79 4.23 9.40
C SER A 220 28.22 5.59 8.83
N PHE A 221 27.92 5.87 7.56
CA PHE A 221 28.21 7.18 6.97
C PHE A 221 27.43 8.30 7.63
N LEU A 222 26.13 8.09 7.93
CA LEU A 222 25.32 9.07 8.64
C LEU A 222 25.83 9.34 10.05
N ASP A 223 26.33 8.32 10.75
CA ASP A 223 26.93 8.47 12.08
C ASP A 223 28.27 9.23 12.03
N ILE A 224 29.13 8.92 11.05
CA ILE A 224 30.43 9.61 10.87
C ILE A 224 30.19 11.08 10.49
N GLU A 225 29.27 11.33 9.56
CA GLU A 225 28.96 12.66 9.03
C GLU A 225 27.88 13.39 9.84
N PHE A 226 27.64 12.99 11.09
CA PHE A 226 26.61 13.58 11.94
C PHE A 226 26.78 15.10 12.14
N LYS A 227 28.02 15.59 12.11
CA LYS A 227 28.36 17.03 12.24
C LYS A 227 28.53 17.75 10.89
N SER A 228 28.19 17.11 9.78
CA SER A 228 28.34 17.70 8.45
C SER A 228 27.55 19.02 8.33
N PRO A 229 28.12 20.07 7.70
CA PRO A 229 27.42 21.34 7.49
C PRO A 229 26.16 21.20 6.63
N ILE A 230 25.99 20.08 5.91
CA ILE A 230 24.78 19.80 5.12
C ILE A 230 23.51 19.77 5.98
N TRP A 231 23.61 19.27 7.22
CA TRP A 231 22.48 19.21 8.16
C TRP A 231 22.00 20.61 8.55
N LYS A 232 22.92 21.57 8.68
CA LYS A 232 22.58 22.97 8.94
C LYS A 232 21.81 23.57 7.76
N ASN A 233 22.27 23.34 6.52
CA ASN A 233 21.58 23.82 5.32
C ASN A 233 20.15 23.28 5.21
N TRP A 234 19.93 21.99 5.49
CA TRP A 234 18.58 21.42 5.52
C TRP A 234 17.76 21.92 6.70
N GLY A 235 18.37 22.09 7.87
CA GLY A 235 17.75 22.65 9.06
C GLY A 235 17.25 24.08 8.86
N ASP A 236 18.04 24.92 8.20
CA ASP A 236 17.69 26.32 7.91
C ASP A 236 16.48 26.45 6.97
N LYS A 237 16.17 25.41 6.18
CA LYS A 237 14.97 25.31 5.33
C LYS A 237 13.78 24.66 6.04
N CYS A 238 13.99 24.05 7.20
CA CYS A 238 12.97 23.31 7.91
C CYS A 238 11.96 24.26 8.55
N LEU A 239 10.68 24.02 8.29
CA LEU A 239 9.58 24.76 8.91
C LEU A 239 9.14 24.18 10.26
N ASN A 240 9.76 23.10 10.72
CA ASN A 240 9.38 22.35 11.93
C ASN A 240 7.90 21.95 11.99
N CYS A 241 7.25 21.78 10.82
CA CYS A 241 5.83 21.48 10.71
C CYS A 241 5.49 19.98 10.80
N GLY A 242 6.49 19.10 10.76
CA GLY A 242 6.30 17.64 10.82
C GLY A 242 5.75 16.99 9.55
N THR A 243 5.52 17.75 8.47
CA THR A 243 4.96 17.23 7.22
C THR A 243 5.77 16.05 6.65
N CYS A 244 7.10 16.10 6.73
CA CYS A 244 7.97 15.02 6.24
C CYS A 244 7.65 13.66 6.90
N ALA A 245 7.36 13.64 8.20
CA ALA A 245 7.00 12.42 8.92
C ALA A 245 5.58 11.93 8.56
N MET A 246 4.69 12.84 8.18
CA MET A 246 3.31 12.53 7.81
C MET A 246 3.17 12.03 6.37
N VAL A 247 3.89 12.64 5.42
CA VAL A 247 3.87 12.23 4.01
C VAL A 247 4.78 11.05 3.73
N CYS A 248 5.82 10.84 4.56
CA CYS A 248 6.65 9.66 4.48
C CYS A 248 5.78 8.40 4.66
N PRO A 249 5.88 7.43 3.74
CA PRO A 249 5.04 6.23 3.79
C PRO A 249 5.38 5.31 4.97
N THR A 250 6.57 5.46 5.55
CA THR A 250 7.04 4.76 6.77
C THR A 250 7.10 5.65 8.00
#